data_AF-A0A963XUM1-F1
#
_entry.id   AF-A0A963XUM1-F1
#
_cell.length_a   1.000
_cell.length_b   1.000
_cell.length_c   1.000
_cell.angle_alpha   90.00
_cell.angle_beta   90.00
_cell.angle_gamma   90.00
#
_symmetry.space_group_name_H-M   'P 1'
#
loop_
_entity.id
_entity.type
_entity.pdbx_description
1 polymer ?
#
loop_
_entity_poly.entity_id
_entity_poly.type
_entity_poly.pdbx_seq_one_letter_code
_entity_poly.pdbx_strand_id
1 'polypeptide(L)'
;NQMLMEMMGLHLPGSSFVNPNTPLRDALTEAAVTRAAAITALGNDYRPVGEILDERAFVNGIVGLMATGGSTNLVLHLPAMARAAGILLEPQDFDAVSAFVPLMAKVYPNGLADVNHFHAAGGLAFLIGELLDAGLLHEDVRTVAGDGLRRYAGEPVLADGRLTWREGPKSTLNDRILRPAADPFQPTGGLRELTGNLGRAVIKVSAVAEEHRVIEAPARIFTDQDAVKTAFQKGEFTADTVVVVRFQGPRANGMPELHSLTPVLSVLLGRGLKVALVTDGRMSGASGKVPAAIHVSPEAACDGPLARLRDGDLIRLDATSGRLDAPGVDLGARTPIAPDLSANRFGTGRELFESFRRAVGPATEGASALY
;
A
#
# COMPACT_ATOMS: atom_id res chain seq x y z
N ASN A 1 -5.22 -6.54 -3.10
CA ASN A 1 -5.27 -7.73 -2.21
C ASN A 1 -5.18 -9.03 -2.99
N GLN A 2 -6.11 -9.35 -3.90
CA GLN A 2 -6.06 -10.63 -4.62
C GLN A 2 -4.79 -10.86 -5.43
N MET A 3 -4.26 -9.81 -6.10
CA MET A 3 -2.93 -9.86 -6.73
C MET A 3 -1.84 -10.37 -5.79
N LEU A 4 -1.79 -9.88 -4.54
CA LEU A 4 -0.79 -10.36 -3.57
C LEU A 4 -0.92 -11.86 -3.31
N MET A 5 -2.15 -12.39 -3.24
CA MET A 5 -2.35 -13.81 -2.99
C MET A 5 -1.83 -14.68 -4.14
N GLU A 6 -1.84 -14.20 -5.38
CA GLU A 6 -1.20 -14.92 -6.49
C GLU A 6 0.33 -14.76 -6.49
N MET A 7 0.84 -13.55 -6.26
CA MET A 7 2.30 -13.31 -6.17
C MET A 7 2.96 -14.10 -5.04
N MET A 8 2.23 -14.30 -3.93
CA MET A 8 2.67 -15.05 -2.75
C MET A 8 2.28 -16.53 -2.81
N GLY A 9 1.69 -17.00 -3.92
CA GLY A 9 1.40 -18.41 -4.12
C GLY A 9 0.29 -18.99 -3.23
N LEU A 10 -0.65 -18.18 -2.74
CA LEU A 10 -1.77 -18.60 -1.87
C LEU A 10 -3.06 -18.93 -2.62
N HIS A 11 -3.23 -18.42 -3.85
CA HIS A 11 -4.38 -18.73 -4.70
C HIS A 11 -3.99 -19.67 -5.84
N LEU A 12 -4.96 -20.33 -6.49
CA LEU A 12 -4.67 -21.04 -7.74
C LEU A 12 -4.26 -20.04 -8.84
N PRO A 13 -3.32 -20.40 -9.74
CA PRO A 13 -2.87 -19.53 -10.83
C PRO A 13 -4.01 -18.99 -11.68
N GLY A 14 -4.04 -17.67 -11.87
CA GLY A 14 -5.01 -16.95 -12.70
C GLY A 14 -6.43 -16.94 -12.16
N SER A 15 -6.63 -17.30 -10.88
CA SER A 15 -7.97 -17.44 -10.31
C SER A 15 -8.59 -16.12 -9.82
N SER A 16 -7.80 -15.06 -9.60
CA SER A 16 -8.32 -13.82 -8.99
C SER A 16 -9.28 -13.08 -9.90
N PHE A 17 -8.99 -13.03 -11.20
CA PHE A 17 -9.71 -12.16 -12.15
C PHE A 17 -10.72 -12.89 -13.05
N VAL A 18 -11.01 -14.15 -12.76
CA VAL A 18 -12.12 -14.86 -13.42
C VAL A 18 -13.45 -14.30 -12.93
N ASN A 19 -14.30 -13.89 -13.87
CA ASN A 19 -15.62 -13.33 -13.56
C ASN A 19 -16.48 -14.29 -12.72
N PRO A 20 -17.23 -13.77 -11.73
CA PRO A 20 -18.18 -14.57 -10.98
C PRO A 20 -19.29 -15.11 -11.89
N ASN A 21 -19.97 -16.18 -11.46
CA ASN A 21 -21.09 -16.80 -12.17
C ASN A 21 -20.72 -17.28 -13.59
N THR A 22 -19.53 -17.87 -13.74
CA THR A 22 -19.07 -18.50 -14.99
C THR A 22 -18.71 -19.95 -14.73
N PRO A 23 -18.84 -20.86 -15.73
CA PRO A 23 -18.43 -22.25 -15.56
C PRO A 23 -16.96 -22.40 -15.15
N LEU A 24 -16.08 -21.49 -15.60
CA LEU A 24 -14.68 -21.48 -15.20
C LEU A 24 -14.49 -21.14 -13.72
N ARG A 25 -15.29 -20.20 -13.18
CA ARG A 25 -15.29 -19.89 -11.74
C ARG A 25 -15.75 -21.08 -10.91
N ASP A 26 -16.78 -21.79 -11.35
CA ASP A 26 -17.27 -22.97 -10.65
C ASP A 26 -16.20 -24.07 -10.61
N ALA A 27 -15.60 -24.36 -11.76
CA ALA A 27 -14.50 -25.33 -11.86
C ALA A 27 -13.27 -24.95 -11.03
N LEU A 28 -12.89 -23.66 -10.99
CA LEU A 28 -11.81 -23.16 -10.13
C LEU A 28 -12.14 -23.30 -8.64
N THR A 29 -13.41 -23.12 -8.26
CA THR A 29 -13.86 -23.27 -6.88
C THR A 29 -13.76 -24.74 -6.45
N GLU A 30 -14.22 -25.67 -7.27
CA GLU A 30 -14.07 -27.11 -7.04
C GLU A 30 -12.59 -27.51 -6.94
N ALA A 31 -11.75 -27.00 -7.85
CA ALA A 31 -10.32 -27.26 -7.84
C ALA A 31 -9.63 -26.68 -6.60
N ALA A 32 -10.01 -25.49 -6.15
CA ALA A 32 -9.46 -24.86 -4.95
C ALA A 32 -9.81 -25.66 -3.69
N VAL A 33 -11.04 -26.15 -3.57
CA VAL A 33 -11.48 -26.99 -2.43
C VAL A 33 -10.76 -28.34 -2.45
N THR A 34 -10.68 -28.98 -3.62
CA THR A 34 -9.94 -30.24 -3.79
C THR A 34 -8.48 -30.06 -3.40
N ARG A 35 -7.87 -28.95 -3.84
CA ARG A 35 -6.48 -28.64 -3.53
C ARG A 35 -6.27 -28.35 -2.05
N ALA A 36 -7.15 -27.57 -1.43
CA ALA A 36 -7.10 -27.27 -0.01
C ALA A 36 -7.14 -28.55 0.84
N ALA A 37 -7.96 -29.54 0.48
CA ALA A 37 -8.00 -30.83 1.17
C ALA A 37 -6.69 -31.64 0.98
N ALA A 38 -6.13 -31.62 -0.23
CA ALA A 38 -4.91 -32.35 -0.58
C ALA A 38 -3.64 -31.83 0.10
N ILE A 39 -3.61 -30.55 0.49
CA ILE A 39 -2.41 -29.90 1.07
C ILE A 39 -2.40 -29.84 2.61
N THR A 40 -3.37 -30.47 3.26
CA THR A 40 -3.41 -30.60 4.73
C THR A 40 -2.48 -31.71 5.22
N ALA A 41 -2.32 -31.83 6.54
CA ALA A 41 -1.56 -32.91 7.17
C ALA A 41 -2.18 -34.32 6.94
N LEU A 42 -3.43 -34.38 6.48
CA LEU A 42 -4.12 -35.62 6.11
C LEU A 42 -4.07 -35.91 4.61
N GLY A 43 -3.55 -34.95 3.82
CA GLY A 43 -3.44 -35.04 2.38
C GLY A 43 -2.14 -35.71 1.93
N ASN A 44 -1.91 -35.68 0.63
CA ASN A 44 -0.74 -36.30 -0.03
C ASN A 44 0.35 -35.31 -0.43
N ASP A 45 0.16 -34.00 -0.16
CA ASP A 45 1.10 -32.94 -0.51
C ASP A 45 1.07 -31.85 0.57
N TYR A 46 1.53 -32.17 1.78
CA TYR A 46 1.48 -31.27 2.93
C TYR A 46 2.19 -29.95 2.66
N ARG A 47 1.43 -28.84 2.68
CA ARG A 47 1.93 -27.47 2.45
C ARG A 47 1.27 -26.52 3.44
N PRO A 48 1.74 -26.48 4.70
CA PRO A 48 1.17 -25.57 5.68
C PRO A 48 1.42 -24.12 5.26
N VAL A 49 0.46 -23.24 5.52
CA VAL A 49 0.52 -21.83 5.09
C VAL A 49 1.77 -21.12 5.60
N GLY A 50 2.27 -21.46 6.79
CA GLY A 50 3.50 -20.90 7.36
C GLY A 50 4.78 -21.30 6.62
N GLU A 51 4.77 -22.37 5.81
CA GLU A 51 5.88 -22.75 4.93
C GLU A 51 5.70 -22.22 3.49
N ILE A 52 4.48 -21.79 3.11
CA ILE A 52 4.24 -21.08 1.85
C ILE A 52 4.63 -19.60 2.00
N LEU A 53 4.28 -19.00 3.15
CA LEU A 53 4.55 -17.61 3.47
C LEU A 53 5.92 -17.44 4.12
N ASP A 54 6.97 -17.77 3.37
CA ASP A 54 8.36 -17.48 3.73
C ASP A 54 8.78 -16.06 3.28
N GLU A 55 10.01 -15.67 3.59
CA GLU A 55 10.57 -14.35 3.26
C GLU A 55 10.51 -14.07 1.75
N ARG A 56 10.79 -15.08 0.92
CA ARG A 56 10.77 -14.97 -0.55
C ARG A 56 9.36 -14.69 -1.06
N ALA A 57 8.35 -15.36 -0.51
CA ALA A 57 6.96 -15.10 -0.85
C ALA A 57 6.55 -13.66 -0.48
N PHE A 58 6.96 -13.15 0.68
CA PHE A 58 6.70 -11.75 1.05
C PHE A 58 7.39 -10.76 0.10
N VAL A 59 8.66 -10.99 -0.26
CA VAL A 59 9.36 -10.18 -1.26
C VAL A 59 8.62 -10.21 -2.60
N ASN A 60 8.17 -11.37 -3.07
CA ASN A 60 7.36 -11.48 -4.29
C ASN A 60 6.06 -10.65 -4.20
N GLY A 61 5.41 -10.65 -3.04
CA GLY A 61 4.25 -9.80 -2.75
C GLY A 61 4.57 -8.30 -2.88
N ILE A 62 5.71 -7.85 -2.34
CA ILE A 62 6.17 -6.46 -2.43
C ILE A 62 6.51 -6.11 -3.89
N VAL A 63 7.20 -6.98 -4.62
CA VAL A 63 7.49 -6.79 -6.04
C VAL A 63 6.20 -6.62 -6.83
N GLY A 64 5.19 -7.47 -6.61
CA GLY A 64 3.87 -7.32 -7.24
C GLY A 64 3.16 -6.02 -6.88
N LEU A 65 3.26 -5.57 -5.62
CA LEU A 65 2.77 -4.28 -5.17
C LEU A 65 3.42 -3.12 -5.95
N MET A 66 4.74 -3.14 -6.11
CA MET A 66 5.49 -2.11 -6.84
C MET A 66 5.17 -2.13 -8.34
N ALA A 67 5.19 -3.32 -8.96
CA ALA A 67 4.96 -3.48 -10.39
C ALA A 67 3.56 -3.07 -10.84
N THR A 68 2.58 -3.18 -9.94
CA THR A 68 1.18 -2.79 -10.21
C THR A 68 0.82 -1.40 -9.70
N GLY A 69 1.72 -0.73 -8.98
CA GLY A 69 1.41 0.54 -8.31
C GLY A 69 0.27 0.40 -7.32
N GLY A 70 0.22 -0.70 -6.56
CA GLY A 70 -0.86 -1.01 -5.63
C GLY A 70 -1.01 -0.03 -4.47
N SER A 71 -2.02 -0.27 -3.63
CA SER A 71 -2.40 0.62 -2.53
C SER A 71 -1.35 0.63 -1.42
N THR A 72 -1.07 1.81 -0.85
CA THR A 72 -0.22 1.94 0.36
C THR A 72 -0.83 1.27 1.59
N ASN A 73 -2.12 0.91 1.59
CA ASN A 73 -2.71 0.05 2.64
C ASN A 73 -2.00 -1.30 2.77
N LEU A 74 -1.40 -1.80 1.67
CA LEU A 74 -0.65 -3.04 1.69
C LEU A 74 0.66 -2.94 2.48
N VAL A 75 1.16 -1.71 2.73
CA VAL A 75 2.27 -1.44 3.65
C VAL A 75 1.86 -1.63 5.12
N LEU A 76 0.56 -1.74 5.40
CA LEU A 76 0.05 -2.14 6.72
C LEU A 76 -0.21 -3.65 6.77
N HIS A 77 -0.86 -4.18 5.74
CA HIS A 77 -1.27 -5.59 5.73
C HIS A 77 -0.10 -6.57 5.60
N LEU A 78 0.90 -6.27 4.76
CA LEU A 78 2.03 -7.17 4.56
C LEU A 78 2.89 -7.33 5.83
N PRO A 79 3.27 -6.27 6.57
CA PRO A 79 3.94 -6.44 7.86
C PRO A 79 3.09 -7.21 8.88
N ALA A 80 1.77 -6.98 8.90
CA ALA A 80 0.88 -7.72 9.79
C ALA A 80 0.85 -9.23 9.49
N MET A 81 0.78 -9.58 8.21
CA MET A 81 0.83 -10.97 7.75
C MET A 81 2.22 -11.59 7.99
N ALA A 82 3.30 -10.86 7.68
CA ALA A 82 4.67 -11.32 7.88
C ALA A 82 4.93 -11.63 9.35
N ARG A 83 4.49 -10.75 10.25
CA ARG A 83 4.68 -10.94 11.69
C ARG A 83 3.94 -12.17 12.20
N ALA A 84 2.75 -12.46 11.69
CA ALA A 84 2.01 -13.68 12.01
C ALA A 84 2.73 -14.95 11.51
N ALA A 85 3.57 -14.85 10.48
CA ALA A 85 4.46 -15.91 10.00
C ALA A 85 5.83 -15.93 10.69
N GLY A 86 6.07 -15.05 11.68
CA GLY A 86 7.36 -14.94 12.38
C GLY A 86 8.41 -14.10 11.63
N ILE A 87 8.03 -13.40 10.57
CA ILE A 87 8.91 -12.58 9.73
C ILE A 87 8.76 -11.10 10.11
N LEU A 88 9.88 -10.40 10.20
CA LEU A 88 9.92 -8.95 10.37
C LEU A 88 10.00 -8.29 9.00
N LEU A 89 9.04 -7.40 8.72
CA LEU A 89 9.02 -6.61 7.51
C LEU A 89 8.82 -5.14 7.88
N GLU A 90 9.76 -4.30 7.46
CA GLU A 90 9.83 -2.88 7.80
C GLU A 90 9.61 -1.99 6.57
N PRO A 91 9.18 -0.72 6.74
CA PRO A 91 9.07 0.24 5.64
C PRO A 91 10.31 0.35 4.73
N GLN A 92 11.52 0.20 5.29
CA GLN A 92 12.78 0.23 4.54
C GLN A 92 12.86 -0.90 3.50
N ASP A 93 12.26 -2.06 3.77
CA ASP A 93 12.29 -3.20 2.84
C ASP A 93 11.43 -2.88 1.60
N PHE A 94 10.30 -2.20 1.81
CA PHE A 94 9.48 -1.72 0.70
C PHE A 94 10.21 -0.65 -0.12
N ASP A 95 10.90 0.28 0.54
CA ASP A 95 11.69 1.31 -0.15
C ASP A 95 12.80 0.68 -1.00
N ALA A 96 13.55 -0.25 -0.41
CA ALA A 96 14.62 -0.98 -1.07
C ALA A 96 14.10 -1.74 -2.30
N VAL A 97 12.99 -2.47 -2.18
CA VAL A 97 12.37 -3.18 -3.32
C VAL A 97 11.82 -2.19 -4.37
N SER A 98 11.21 -1.09 -3.93
CA SER A 98 10.67 -0.08 -4.85
C SER A 98 11.73 0.54 -5.75
N ALA A 99 12.98 0.65 -5.27
CA ALA A 99 14.08 1.26 -6.00
C ALA A 99 14.52 0.49 -7.25
N PHE A 100 14.22 -0.81 -7.37
CA PHE A 100 14.63 -1.63 -8.52
C PHE A 100 13.48 -2.34 -9.24
N VAL A 101 12.26 -2.33 -8.69
CA VAL A 101 11.09 -2.93 -9.35
C VAL A 101 10.39 -1.90 -10.25
N PRO A 102 10.25 -2.17 -11.56
CA PRO A 102 9.62 -1.23 -12.49
C PRO A 102 8.10 -1.18 -12.32
N LEU A 103 7.50 0.00 -12.53
CA LEU A 103 6.04 0.14 -12.59
C LEU A 103 5.52 -0.30 -13.96
N MET A 104 4.95 -1.50 -14.03
CA MET A 104 4.48 -2.14 -15.27
C MET A 104 3.01 -1.87 -15.59
N ALA A 105 2.17 -1.57 -14.60
CA ALA A 105 0.73 -1.41 -14.79
C ALA A 105 0.18 -0.02 -14.43
N LYS A 106 -0.81 0.45 -15.21
CA LYS A 106 -1.65 1.62 -14.92
C LYS A 106 -3.13 1.24 -14.86
N VAL A 107 -3.53 0.75 -13.68
CA VAL A 107 -4.90 0.36 -13.38
C VAL A 107 -5.54 1.42 -12.47
N TYR A 108 -6.85 1.60 -12.57
CA TYR A 108 -7.62 2.41 -11.63
C TYR A 108 -7.22 2.09 -10.18
N PRO A 109 -6.91 3.09 -9.34
CA PRO A 109 -7.13 4.54 -9.54
C PRO A 109 -5.98 5.30 -10.24
N ASN A 110 -4.85 4.66 -10.58
CA ASN A 110 -3.70 5.32 -11.20
C ASN A 110 -3.85 5.48 -12.73
N GLY A 111 -4.89 4.90 -13.32
CA GLY A 111 -5.23 4.98 -14.74
C GLY A 111 -6.74 4.89 -14.96
N LEU A 112 -7.16 5.02 -16.22
CA LEU A 112 -8.59 4.92 -16.59
C LEU A 112 -9.07 3.47 -16.74
N ALA A 113 -8.14 2.54 -16.97
CA ALA A 113 -8.44 1.12 -17.17
C ALA A 113 -8.80 0.45 -15.84
N ASP A 114 -9.92 -0.29 -15.84
CA ASP A 114 -10.27 -1.15 -14.71
C ASP A 114 -9.48 -2.47 -14.72
N VAL A 115 -9.74 -3.31 -13.72
CA VAL A 115 -9.05 -4.58 -13.53
C VAL A 115 -9.32 -5.61 -14.63
N ASN A 116 -10.47 -5.52 -15.31
CA ASN A 116 -10.80 -6.43 -16.41
C ASN A 116 -10.01 -6.05 -17.66
N HIS A 117 -9.83 -4.74 -17.91
CA HIS A 117 -8.95 -4.27 -18.97
C HIS A 117 -7.48 -4.64 -18.70
N PHE A 118 -7.03 -4.59 -17.45
CA PHE A 118 -5.72 -5.11 -17.05
C PHE A 118 -5.57 -6.61 -17.34
N HIS A 119 -6.57 -7.41 -16.95
CA HIS A 119 -6.57 -8.84 -17.22
C HIS A 119 -6.55 -9.14 -18.72
N ALA A 120 -7.37 -8.44 -19.52
CA ALA A 120 -7.41 -8.56 -20.97
C ALA A 120 -6.13 -8.09 -21.68
N ALA A 121 -5.37 -7.17 -21.08
CA ALA A 121 -4.07 -6.74 -21.62
C ALA A 121 -2.96 -7.81 -21.45
N GLY A 122 -3.18 -8.81 -20.59
CA GLY A 122 -2.24 -9.89 -20.28
C GLY A 122 -2.28 -10.32 -18.81
N GLY A 123 -2.79 -9.45 -17.93
CA GLY A 123 -3.05 -9.75 -16.53
C GLY A 123 -1.82 -10.15 -15.72
N LEU A 124 -2.07 -10.91 -14.65
CA LEU A 124 -1.00 -11.39 -13.76
C LEU A 124 -0.10 -12.42 -14.43
N ALA A 125 -0.62 -13.23 -15.36
CA ALA A 125 0.19 -14.24 -16.03
C ALA A 125 1.34 -13.60 -16.82
N PHE A 126 1.05 -12.54 -17.59
CA PHE A 126 2.08 -11.74 -18.27
C PHE A 126 3.03 -11.07 -17.28
N LEU A 127 2.47 -10.37 -16.27
CA LEU A 127 3.27 -9.62 -15.30
C LEU A 127 4.23 -10.52 -14.51
N ILE A 128 3.76 -11.68 -14.02
CA ILE A 128 4.58 -12.65 -13.29
C ILE A 128 5.63 -13.26 -14.22
N GLY A 129 5.28 -13.58 -15.47
CA GLY A 129 6.22 -14.10 -16.46
C GLY A 129 7.38 -13.13 -16.72
N GLU A 130 7.07 -11.88 -17.02
CA GLU A 130 8.05 -10.80 -17.25
C GLU A 130 8.96 -10.56 -16.04
N LEU A 131 8.40 -10.51 -14.83
CA LEU A 131 9.19 -10.27 -13.63
C LEU A 131 10.09 -11.45 -13.27
N LEU A 132 9.64 -12.69 -13.51
CA LEU A 132 10.48 -13.89 -13.36
C LEU A 132 11.61 -13.89 -14.39
N ASP A 133 11.33 -13.57 -15.64
CA ASP A 133 12.34 -13.53 -16.72
C ASP A 133 13.36 -12.42 -16.50
N ALA A 134 12.96 -11.32 -15.85
CA ALA A 134 13.85 -10.25 -15.40
C ALA A 134 14.62 -10.57 -14.11
N GLY A 135 14.38 -11.73 -13.47
CA GLY A 135 15.02 -12.11 -12.20
C GLY A 135 14.57 -11.27 -10.99
N LEU A 136 13.39 -10.63 -11.09
CA LEU A 136 12.84 -9.77 -10.04
C LEU A 136 11.91 -10.52 -9.07
N LEU A 137 11.54 -11.76 -9.39
CA LEU A 137 10.76 -12.63 -8.52
C LEU A 137 11.56 -13.88 -8.16
N HIS A 138 11.39 -14.34 -6.93
CA HIS A 138 11.86 -15.65 -6.49
C HIS A 138 11.01 -16.74 -7.15
N GLU A 139 11.61 -17.51 -8.06
CA GLU A 139 10.98 -18.68 -8.67
C GLU A 139 10.91 -19.86 -7.68
N ASP A 140 11.94 -20.02 -6.84
CA ASP A 140 12.20 -21.14 -5.93
C ASP A 140 11.34 -21.10 -4.65
N VAL A 141 10.04 -20.87 -4.80
CA VAL A 141 9.07 -20.77 -3.71
C VAL A 141 8.10 -21.95 -3.69
N ARG A 142 7.59 -22.26 -2.50
CA ARG A 142 6.47 -23.18 -2.33
C ARG A 142 5.16 -22.43 -2.54
N THR A 143 4.23 -22.99 -3.32
CA THR A 143 2.89 -22.40 -3.51
C THR A 143 1.78 -23.41 -3.27
N VAL A 144 0.54 -22.96 -3.19
CA VAL A 144 -0.62 -23.85 -3.16
C VAL A 144 -0.73 -24.65 -4.44
N ALA A 145 -0.17 -24.24 -5.59
CA ALA A 145 -0.25 -24.98 -6.86
C ALA A 145 0.94 -25.92 -7.12
N GLY A 146 1.82 -26.10 -6.14
CA GLY A 146 3.07 -26.84 -6.29
C GLY A 146 4.29 -25.95 -6.08
N ASP A 147 5.49 -26.51 -6.19
CA ASP A 147 6.71 -25.72 -6.10
C ASP A 147 6.96 -24.99 -7.42
N GLY A 148 7.53 -23.78 -7.33
CA GLY A 148 7.82 -22.92 -8.46
C GLY A 148 6.76 -21.85 -8.73
N LEU A 149 7.15 -20.56 -8.71
CA LEU A 149 6.23 -19.46 -9.04
C LEU A 149 5.89 -19.40 -10.54
N ARG A 150 6.70 -20.00 -11.42
CA ARG A 150 6.48 -20.01 -12.88
C ARG A 150 5.10 -20.52 -13.30
N ARG A 151 4.47 -21.37 -12.48
CA ARG A 151 3.10 -21.86 -12.67
C ARG A 151 2.08 -20.71 -12.75
N TYR A 152 2.36 -19.58 -12.11
CA TYR A 152 1.52 -18.38 -12.09
C TYR A 152 1.68 -17.49 -13.33
N ALA A 153 2.61 -17.83 -14.23
CA ALA A 153 2.65 -17.27 -15.59
C ALA A 153 1.73 -18.01 -16.58
N GLY A 154 0.88 -18.94 -16.08
CA GLY A 154 -0.14 -19.65 -16.85
C GLY A 154 -1.55 -19.15 -16.57
N GLU A 155 -2.49 -19.52 -17.45
CA GLU A 155 -3.91 -19.14 -17.35
C GLU A 155 -4.81 -20.38 -17.22
N PRO A 156 -5.82 -20.35 -16.32
CA PRO A 156 -6.82 -21.39 -16.25
C PRO A 156 -7.80 -21.27 -17.42
N VAL A 157 -8.13 -22.40 -18.05
CA VAL A 157 -9.10 -22.48 -19.13
C VAL A 157 -9.98 -23.73 -18.97
N LEU A 158 -11.18 -23.69 -19.52
CA LEU A 158 -12.01 -24.88 -19.71
C LEU A 158 -11.75 -25.45 -21.11
N ALA A 159 -11.03 -26.57 -21.18
CA ALA A 159 -10.86 -27.34 -22.40
C ALA A 159 -11.74 -28.60 -22.30
N ASP A 160 -12.65 -28.79 -23.26
CA ASP A 160 -13.61 -29.91 -23.28
C ASP A 160 -14.39 -30.08 -21.95
N GLY A 161 -14.76 -28.95 -21.33
CA GLY A 161 -15.49 -28.93 -20.06
C GLY A 161 -14.64 -29.24 -18.82
N ARG A 162 -13.32 -29.40 -18.96
CA ARG A 162 -12.40 -29.67 -17.85
C ARG A 162 -11.47 -28.50 -17.62
N LEU A 163 -11.24 -28.18 -16.35
CA LEU A 163 -10.25 -27.19 -15.96
C LEU A 163 -8.85 -27.69 -16.30
N THR A 164 -8.11 -26.87 -17.04
CA THR A 164 -6.70 -27.07 -17.34
C THR A 164 -5.98 -25.71 -17.30
N TRP A 165 -4.66 -25.72 -17.29
CA TRP A 165 -3.84 -24.52 -17.39
C TRP A 165 -3.06 -24.54 -18.69
N ARG A 166 -3.07 -23.41 -19.38
CA ARG A 166 -2.25 -23.18 -20.57
C ARG A 166 -1.19 -22.13 -20.27
N GLU A 167 -0.21 -22.03 -21.15
CA GLU A 167 0.76 -20.94 -21.10
C GLU A 167 0.07 -19.58 -21.26
N GLY A 168 0.46 -18.62 -20.42
CA GLY A 168 -0.06 -17.25 -20.48
C GLY A 168 0.57 -16.41 -21.59
N PRO A 169 0.08 -15.19 -21.80
CA PRO A 169 0.57 -14.29 -22.82
C PRO A 169 2.04 -13.90 -22.61
N LYS A 170 2.81 -13.86 -23.71
CA LYS A 170 4.22 -13.43 -23.75
C LYS A 170 4.42 -11.99 -24.25
N SER A 171 3.33 -11.34 -24.65
CA SER A 171 3.33 -9.95 -25.09
C SER A 171 2.08 -9.27 -24.57
N THR A 172 2.21 -7.97 -24.27
CA THR A 172 1.06 -7.16 -23.87
C THR A 172 0.14 -6.94 -25.06
N LEU A 173 -1.16 -7.05 -24.82
CA LEU A 173 -2.20 -6.69 -25.80
C LEU A 173 -2.61 -5.21 -25.68
N ASN A 174 -2.11 -4.49 -24.67
CA ASN A 174 -2.32 -3.05 -24.52
C ASN A 174 -1.23 -2.40 -23.63
N ASP A 175 -0.22 -1.84 -24.28
CA ASP A 175 0.93 -1.16 -23.66
C ASP A 175 0.59 0.17 -22.96
N ARG A 176 -0.64 0.67 -23.11
CA ARG A 176 -1.15 1.82 -22.34
C ARG A 176 -1.63 1.41 -20.95
N ILE A 177 -1.82 0.11 -20.72
CA ILE A 177 -2.33 -0.45 -19.46
C ILE A 177 -1.27 -1.30 -18.77
N LEU A 178 -0.62 -2.19 -19.50
CA LEU A 178 0.34 -3.15 -18.99
C LEU A 178 1.54 -3.23 -19.93
N ARG A 179 2.74 -3.02 -19.41
CA ARG A 179 3.98 -2.98 -20.17
C ARG A 179 4.96 -4.06 -19.72
N PRO A 180 5.87 -4.50 -20.61
CA PRO A 180 6.97 -5.39 -20.23
C PRO A 180 7.90 -4.74 -19.20
N ALA A 181 8.65 -5.54 -18.46
CA ALA A 181 9.55 -5.04 -17.41
C ALA A 181 10.70 -4.20 -18.00
N ALA A 182 11.09 -4.48 -19.25
CA ALA A 182 12.16 -3.78 -19.97
C ALA A 182 11.77 -2.40 -20.53
N ASP A 183 10.47 -2.13 -20.74
CA ASP A 183 9.95 -0.80 -21.14
C ASP A 183 8.78 -0.40 -20.22
N PRO A 184 9.04 -0.11 -18.93
CA PRO A 184 7.98 0.13 -17.97
C PRO A 184 7.44 1.56 -18.04
N PHE A 185 6.36 1.86 -17.32
CA PHE A 185 5.90 3.24 -17.18
C PHE A 185 6.86 4.10 -16.36
N GLN A 186 7.51 3.48 -15.37
CA GLN A 186 8.57 4.08 -14.55
C GLN A 186 9.59 3.00 -14.19
N PRO A 187 10.88 3.35 -14.07
CA PRO A 187 11.92 2.39 -13.72
C PRO A 187 11.82 1.89 -12.26
N THR A 188 11.00 2.55 -11.43
CA THR A 188 10.84 2.24 -10.00
C THR A 188 9.36 2.20 -9.61
N GLY A 189 9.02 1.50 -8.52
CA GLY A 189 7.64 1.37 -8.02
C GLY A 189 7.08 2.65 -7.38
N GLY A 190 7.98 3.57 -7.01
CA GLY A 190 7.62 4.90 -6.53
C GLY A 190 7.06 4.93 -5.11
N LEU A 191 7.30 3.93 -4.27
CA LEU A 191 7.11 4.02 -2.82
C LEU A 191 8.46 4.37 -2.19
N ARG A 192 8.46 5.29 -1.22
CA ARG A 192 9.67 5.67 -0.45
C ARG A 192 9.38 5.62 1.04
N GLU A 193 10.37 5.22 1.82
CA GLU A 193 10.40 5.50 3.26
C GLU A 193 10.85 6.94 3.47
N LEU A 194 10.27 7.60 4.47
CA LEU A 194 10.72 8.87 5.00
C LEU A 194 11.14 8.70 6.45
N THR A 195 12.32 9.21 6.80
CA THR A 195 12.82 9.21 8.18
C THR A 195 13.32 10.59 8.59
N GLY A 196 13.19 10.95 9.87
CA GLY A 196 13.73 12.21 10.39
C GLY A 196 13.23 12.51 11.79
N ASN A 197 13.39 13.76 12.23
CA ASN A 197 12.95 14.14 13.58
C ASN A 197 11.41 14.09 13.76
N LEU A 198 10.65 14.01 12.66
CA LEU A 198 9.21 13.77 12.65
C LEU A 198 8.83 12.29 12.63
N GLY A 199 9.79 11.38 12.78
CA GLY A 199 9.56 9.94 12.88
C GLY A 199 9.79 9.20 11.56
N ARG A 200 9.08 8.08 11.39
CA ARG A 200 9.08 7.25 10.18
C ARG A 200 7.74 7.38 9.46
N ALA A 201 7.75 7.46 8.15
CA ALA A 201 6.54 7.52 7.33
C ALA A 201 6.78 6.86 5.97
N VAL A 202 5.73 6.73 5.18
CA VAL A 202 5.83 6.32 3.77
C VAL A 202 5.19 7.35 2.87
N ILE A 203 5.71 7.44 1.65
CA ILE A 203 5.18 8.30 0.59
C ILE A 203 5.15 7.56 -0.74
N LYS A 204 4.15 7.86 -1.56
CA LYS A 204 4.09 7.41 -2.94
C LYS A 204 4.37 8.57 -3.89
N VAL A 205 5.44 8.46 -4.67
CA VAL A 205 5.96 9.50 -5.57
C VAL A 205 5.69 9.22 -7.05
N SER A 206 5.06 8.10 -7.39
CA SER A 206 4.83 7.71 -8.80
C SER A 206 3.97 8.72 -9.58
N ALA A 207 3.09 9.46 -8.93
CA ALA A 207 2.30 10.53 -9.56
C ALA A 207 2.76 11.95 -9.21
N VAL A 208 3.83 12.08 -8.41
CA VAL A 208 4.37 13.36 -7.94
C VAL A 208 5.47 13.82 -8.90
N ALA A 209 5.25 14.98 -9.52
CA ALA A 209 6.22 15.63 -10.40
C ALA A 209 7.52 15.94 -9.64
N GLU A 210 8.67 15.91 -10.33
CA GLU A 210 9.99 15.99 -9.69
C GLU A 210 10.16 17.29 -8.88
N GLU A 211 9.66 18.40 -9.41
CA GLU A 211 9.63 19.71 -8.78
C GLU A 211 8.76 19.79 -7.50
N HIS A 212 7.94 18.76 -7.24
CA HIS A 212 7.08 18.65 -6.06
C HIS A 212 7.56 17.57 -5.07
N ARG A 213 8.69 16.89 -5.34
CA ARG A 213 9.21 15.84 -4.44
C ARG A 213 9.91 16.40 -3.20
N VAL A 214 10.24 17.69 -3.21
CA VAL A 214 10.81 18.41 -2.07
C VAL A 214 9.94 19.62 -1.78
N ILE A 215 9.29 19.61 -0.62
CA ILE A 215 8.46 20.70 -0.13
C ILE A 215 8.99 21.13 1.23
N GLU A 216 9.29 22.42 1.36
CA GLU A 216 9.65 23.05 2.62
C GLU A 216 8.75 24.26 2.82
N ALA A 217 7.83 24.19 3.78
CA ALA A 217 6.82 25.22 4.00
C ALA A 217 6.31 25.22 5.45
N PRO A 218 5.71 26.33 5.91
CA PRO A 218 5.10 26.40 7.24
C PRO A 218 3.96 25.38 7.40
N ALA A 219 3.88 24.79 8.59
CA ALA A 219 2.83 23.85 8.96
C ALA A 219 1.51 24.58 9.20
N ARG A 220 0.42 24.02 8.68
CA ARG A 220 -0.95 24.32 9.10
C ARG A 220 -1.57 23.06 9.69
N ILE A 221 -1.89 23.09 10.99
CA ILE A 221 -2.21 21.88 11.76
C ILE A 221 -3.71 21.72 11.96
N PHE A 222 -4.20 20.50 11.72
CA PHE A 222 -5.58 20.10 11.88
C PHE A 222 -5.67 18.76 12.63
N THR A 223 -6.82 18.52 13.23
CA THR A 223 -7.13 17.26 13.94
C THR A 223 -8.06 16.34 13.16
N ASP A 224 -8.66 16.84 12.06
CA ASP A 224 -9.57 16.08 11.21
C ASP A 224 -9.63 16.71 9.80
N GLN A 225 -10.18 15.95 8.84
CA GLN A 225 -10.27 16.36 7.44
C GLN A 225 -11.32 17.44 7.15
N ASP A 226 -12.35 17.59 7.99
CA ASP A 226 -13.42 18.57 7.77
C ASP A 226 -12.97 19.97 8.18
N ALA A 227 -12.09 20.08 9.18
CA ALA A 227 -11.41 21.32 9.53
C ALA A 227 -10.54 21.83 8.37
N VAL A 228 -9.82 20.93 7.67
CA VAL A 228 -9.04 21.29 6.47
C VAL A 228 -9.94 21.86 5.37
N LYS A 229 -11.07 21.22 5.08
CA LYS A 229 -12.04 21.71 4.10
C LYS A 229 -12.60 23.08 4.49
N THR A 230 -12.94 23.23 5.77
CA THR A 230 -13.47 24.49 6.29
C THR A 230 -12.48 25.63 6.07
N ALA A 231 -11.20 25.42 6.40
CA ALA A 231 -10.14 26.40 6.15
C ALA A 231 -9.96 26.69 4.65
N PHE A 232 -10.05 25.67 3.80
CA PHE A 232 -10.00 25.82 2.35
C PHE A 232 -11.16 26.67 1.80
N GLN A 233 -12.40 26.40 2.24
CA GLN A 233 -13.59 27.15 1.84
C GLN A 233 -13.53 28.61 2.30
N LYS A 234 -12.91 28.88 3.45
CA LYS A 234 -12.65 30.23 3.95
C LYS A 234 -11.50 30.95 3.23
N GLY A 235 -10.79 30.27 2.32
CA GLY A 235 -9.66 30.86 1.60
C GLY A 235 -8.41 31.06 2.45
N GLU A 236 -8.23 30.29 3.53
CA GLU A 236 -7.11 30.47 4.47
C GLU A 236 -5.75 30.04 3.87
N PHE A 237 -5.74 29.21 2.83
CA PHE A 237 -4.52 28.76 2.15
C PHE A 237 -4.11 29.75 1.06
N THR A 238 -3.32 30.76 1.44
CA THR A 238 -2.84 31.83 0.55
C THR A 238 -1.34 31.75 0.23
N ALA A 239 -0.61 30.83 0.85
CA ALA A 239 0.83 30.64 0.67
C ALA A 239 1.19 29.14 0.71
N ASP A 240 2.44 28.82 0.37
CA ASP A 240 3.01 27.49 0.50
C ASP A 240 2.76 26.95 1.91
N THR A 241 2.29 25.70 2.01
CA THR A 241 1.80 25.15 3.28
C THR A 241 1.99 23.64 3.33
N VAL A 242 2.54 23.14 4.44
CA VAL A 242 2.45 21.72 4.79
C VAL A 242 1.21 21.52 5.66
N VAL A 243 0.20 20.85 5.11
CA VAL A 243 -1.02 20.50 5.84
C VAL A 243 -0.71 19.31 6.73
N VAL A 244 -0.77 19.50 8.04
CA VAL A 244 -0.57 18.43 9.02
C VAL A 244 -1.93 18.00 9.56
N VAL A 245 -2.30 16.73 9.39
CA VAL A 245 -3.52 16.17 9.99
C VAL A 245 -3.11 15.10 10.97
N ARG A 246 -3.20 15.39 12.26
CA ARG A 246 -2.76 14.50 13.35
C ARG A 246 -3.93 13.90 14.11
N PHE A 247 -3.66 12.88 14.92
CA PHE A 247 -4.68 12.08 15.63
C PHE A 247 -5.60 11.33 14.67
N GLN A 248 -5.04 10.88 13.56
CA GLN A 248 -5.67 10.02 12.57
C GLN A 248 -5.02 8.62 12.54
N GLY A 249 -4.15 8.32 13.50
CA GLY A 249 -3.47 7.04 13.61
C GLY A 249 -4.34 5.90 14.15
N PRO A 250 -3.79 4.68 14.21
CA PRO A 250 -4.49 3.48 14.68
C PRO A 250 -5.14 3.66 16.06
N ARG A 251 -4.38 4.15 17.04
CA ARG A 251 -4.84 4.31 18.43
C ARG A 251 -5.79 5.49 18.59
N ALA A 252 -5.64 6.53 17.77
CA ALA A 252 -6.49 7.71 17.85
C ALA A 252 -7.95 7.40 17.49
N ASN A 253 -8.19 6.85 16.30
CA ASN A 253 -9.53 6.67 15.76
C ASN A 253 -9.67 5.46 14.81
N GLY A 254 -8.73 4.51 14.85
CA GLY A 254 -8.75 3.33 13.99
C GLY A 254 -8.22 3.58 12.57
N MET A 255 -7.52 4.69 12.35
CA MET A 255 -6.87 5.05 11.08
C MET A 255 -7.81 5.03 9.87
N PRO A 256 -8.84 5.90 9.83
CA PRO A 256 -9.73 6.02 8.68
C PRO A 256 -9.01 6.59 7.46
N GLU A 257 -9.52 6.31 6.27
CA GLU A 257 -9.00 6.92 5.03
C GLU A 257 -9.50 8.36 4.86
N LEU A 258 -8.57 9.30 4.77
CA LEU A 258 -8.82 10.74 4.60
C LEU A 258 -9.11 11.13 3.13
N HIS A 259 -10.00 10.37 2.48
CA HIS A 259 -10.29 10.47 1.03
C HIS A 259 -10.70 11.88 0.57
N SER A 260 -11.27 12.69 1.46
CA SER A 260 -11.82 13.99 1.12
C SER A 260 -10.77 15.12 1.02
N LEU A 261 -9.50 14.84 1.36
CA LEU A 261 -8.41 15.80 1.27
C LEU A 261 -7.80 15.89 -0.14
N THR A 262 -7.84 14.82 -0.92
CA THR A 262 -7.18 14.77 -2.24
C THR A 262 -7.63 15.90 -3.18
N PRO A 263 -8.94 16.21 -3.32
CA PRO A 263 -9.38 17.30 -4.20
C PRO A 263 -8.91 18.67 -3.71
N VAL A 264 -8.99 18.92 -2.40
CA VAL A 264 -8.58 20.19 -1.77
C VAL A 264 -7.11 20.46 -2.06
N LEU A 265 -6.25 19.50 -1.74
CA LEU A 265 -4.80 19.63 -1.93
C LEU A 265 -4.43 19.76 -3.41
N SER A 266 -5.11 19.04 -4.29
CA SER A 266 -4.88 19.13 -5.75
C SER A 266 -5.22 20.51 -6.31
N VAL A 267 -6.28 21.16 -5.81
CA VAL A 267 -6.61 22.53 -6.20
C VAL A 267 -5.56 23.52 -5.72
N LEU A 268 -5.04 23.36 -4.50
CA LEU A 268 -3.97 24.22 -3.98
C LEU A 268 -2.70 24.10 -4.82
N LEU A 269 -2.30 22.88 -5.17
CA LEU A 269 -1.18 22.64 -6.09
C LEU A 269 -1.42 23.28 -7.46
N GLY A 270 -2.64 23.17 -7.99
CA GLY A 270 -3.05 23.80 -9.26
C GLY A 270 -3.06 25.33 -9.23
N ARG A 271 -3.10 25.96 -8.05
CA ARG A 271 -2.93 27.41 -7.87
C ARG A 271 -1.44 27.83 -7.87
N GLY A 272 -0.52 26.89 -8.02
CA GLY A 272 0.93 27.12 -8.01
C GLY A 272 1.55 27.14 -6.61
N LEU A 273 0.80 26.78 -5.57
CA LEU A 273 1.33 26.69 -4.20
C LEU A 273 2.14 25.40 -4.02
N LYS A 274 3.23 25.48 -3.28
CA LYS A 274 3.95 24.29 -2.78
C LYS A 274 3.18 23.74 -1.59
N VAL A 275 2.53 22.60 -1.78
CA VAL A 275 1.72 21.96 -0.75
C VAL A 275 2.11 20.51 -0.56
N ALA A 276 2.10 20.08 0.70
CA ALA A 276 2.32 18.70 1.11
C ALA A 276 1.31 18.30 2.20
N LEU A 277 1.09 17.00 2.35
CA LEU A 277 0.34 16.42 3.47
C LEU A 277 1.29 15.65 4.39
N VAL A 278 1.11 15.81 5.70
CA VAL A 278 1.75 14.98 6.72
C VAL A 278 0.69 14.47 7.68
N THR A 279 0.58 13.16 7.87
CA THR A 279 -0.43 12.57 8.76
C THR A 279 0.03 11.26 9.38
N ASP A 280 -0.34 11.04 10.64
CA ASP A 280 -0.26 9.75 11.32
C ASP A 280 -1.36 8.78 10.85
N GLY A 281 -2.32 9.26 10.06
CA GLY A 281 -3.33 8.45 9.40
C GLY A 281 -2.94 8.04 7.98
N ARG A 282 -3.97 7.81 7.14
CA ARG A 282 -3.79 7.32 5.77
C ARG A 282 -4.72 8.00 4.75
N MET A 283 -4.33 7.90 3.49
CA MET A 283 -5.15 8.26 2.33
C MET A 283 -5.77 7.01 1.70
N SER A 284 -6.55 7.14 0.63
CA SER A 284 -7.17 6.01 -0.09
C SER A 284 -6.18 5.04 -0.77
N GLY A 285 -4.88 5.22 -0.54
CA GLY A 285 -3.78 4.44 -1.12
C GLY A 285 -3.55 4.63 -2.61
N ALA A 286 -4.36 5.45 -3.28
CA ALA A 286 -4.13 5.91 -4.66
C ALA A 286 -2.93 6.87 -4.73
N SER A 287 -2.25 6.90 -5.88
CA SER A 287 -1.15 7.86 -6.08
C SER A 287 -1.72 9.24 -6.39
N GLY A 288 -1.44 10.22 -5.53
CA GLY A 288 -1.79 11.62 -5.75
C GLY A 288 -0.65 12.42 -6.37
N LYS A 289 -0.97 13.57 -6.98
CA LYS A 289 0.03 14.54 -7.47
C LYS A 289 0.70 15.34 -6.34
N VAL A 290 0.03 15.39 -5.18
CA VAL A 290 0.50 16.10 -3.99
C VAL A 290 1.37 15.14 -3.16
N PRO A 291 2.58 15.52 -2.76
CA PRO A 291 3.40 14.72 -1.87
C PRO A 291 2.72 14.56 -0.51
N ALA A 292 2.58 13.31 -0.05
CA ALA A 292 1.90 12.96 1.18
C ALA A 292 2.73 11.97 1.99
N ALA A 293 3.26 12.43 3.13
CA ALA A 293 3.82 11.56 4.16
C ALA A 293 2.67 11.02 5.01
N ILE A 294 2.41 9.71 4.87
CA ILE A 294 1.34 9.01 5.57
C ILE A 294 1.91 7.98 6.53
N HIS A 295 1.08 7.47 7.44
CA HIS A 295 1.46 6.47 8.44
C HIS A 295 2.59 6.95 9.36
N VAL A 296 2.69 8.28 9.58
CA VAL A 296 3.73 8.86 10.43
C VAL A 296 3.68 8.20 11.82
N SER A 297 4.80 7.58 12.19
CA SER A 297 4.95 6.79 13.41
C SER A 297 6.19 7.27 14.19
N PRO A 298 6.11 7.41 15.52
CA PRO A 298 4.93 7.19 16.37
C PRO A 298 3.78 8.18 16.09
N GLU A 299 2.53 7.71 16.21
CA GLU A 299 1.35 8.56 16.01
C GLU A 299 1.20 9.63 17.11
N ALA A 300 0.45 10.69 16.84
CA ALA A 300 0.28 11.79 17.80
C ALA A 300 -0.45 11.35 19.08
N ALA A 301 -1.36 10.37 19.01
CA ALA A 301 -2.05 9.84 20.21
C ALA A 301 -1.13 9.01 21.13
N CYS A 302 0.09 8.70 20.69
CA CYS A 302 1.13 8.02 21.44
C CYS A 302 2.32 8.96 21.74
N ASP A 303 2.05 10.25 21.96
CA ASP A 303 3.04 11.31 22.23
C ASP A 303 4.11 11.49 21.14
N GLY A 304 3.81 11.04 19.92
CA GLY A 304 4.66 11.15 18.75
C GLY A 304 4.94 12.60 18.34
N PRO A 305 5.93 12.81 17.44
CA PRO A 305 6.41 14.14 17.08
C PRO A 305 5.33 15.08 16.53
N LEU A 306 4.32 14.55 15.83
CA LEU A 306 3.21 15.37 15.31
C LEU A 306 2.38 16.03 16.44
N ALA A 307 2.34 15.47 17.65
CA ALA A 307 1.66 16.08 18.80
C ALA A 307 2.37 17.34 19.31
N ARG A 308 3.65 17.52 18.95
CA ARG A 308 4.54 18.59 19.45
C ARG A 308 4.71 19.75 18.45
N LEU A 309 4.25 19.56 17.22
CA LEU A 309 4.16 20.60 16.20
C LEU A 309 3.17 21.69 16.58
N ARG A 310 3.46 22.91 16.11
CA ARG A 310 2.64 24.12 16.23
C ARG A 310 2.45 24.74 14.84
N ASP A 311 1.34 25.46 14.63
CA ASP A 311 1.14 26.21 13.39
C ASP A 311 2.34 27.15 13.12
N GLY A 312 2.77 27.20 11.87
CA GLY A 312 3.91 28.01 11.43
C GLY A 312 5.27 27.34 11.55
N ASP A 313 5.40 26.20 12.24
CA ASP A 313 6.66 25.43 12.24
C ASP A 313 7.05 25.06 10.81
N LEU A 314 8.31 25.25 10.44
CA LEU A 314 8.77 24.83 9.13
C LEU A 314 8.85 23.31 9.06
N ILE A 315 8.24 22.70 8.04
CA ILE A 315 8.36 21.27 7.77
C ILE A 315 9.00 21.08 6.40
N ARG A 316 9.99 20.20 6.34
CA ARG A 316 10.65 19.74 5.13
C ARG A 316 10.29 18.28 4.87
N LEU A 317 9.54 18.05 3.80
CA LEU A 317 9.30 16.73 3.22
C LEU A 317 10.18 16.61 1.96
N ASP A 318 11.15 15.70 1.99
CA ASP A 318 12.11 15.48 0.92
C ASP A 318 12.09 14.01 0.51
N ALA A 319 11.27 13.69 -0.49
CA ALA A 319 11.09 12.32 -0.97
C ALA A 319 12.28 11.79 -1.79
N THR A 320 13.15 12.70 -2.26
CA THR A 320 14.38 12.35 -2.97
C THR A 320 15.38 11.73 -2.00
N SER A 321 15.66 12.41 -0.89
CA SER A 321 16.59 11.93 0.15
C SER A 321 15.94 11.01 1.20
N GLY A 322 14.63 10.82 1.17
CA GLY A 322 13.92 9.98 2.14
C GLY A 322 13.80 10.63 3.52
N ARG A 323 13.62 11.97 3.55
CA ARG A 323 13.65 12.76 4.78
C ARG A 323 12.32 13.42 5.11
N LEU A 324 11.96 13.40 6.40
CA LEU A 324 10.82 14.13 6.95
C LEU A 324 11.24 14.82 8.25
N ASP A 325 11.45 16.12 8.18
CA ASP A 325 12.04 16.90 9.26
C ASP A 325 11.23 18.18 9.54
N ALA A 326 11.29 18.66 10.78
CA ALA A 326 10.90 20.01 11.18
C ALA A 326 12.18 20.79 11.54
N PRO A 327 12.82 21.48 10.57
CA PRO A 327 14.12 22.11 10.77
C PRO A 327 14.05 23.22 11.83
N GLY A 328 15.05 23.27 12.71
CA GLY A 328 15.13 24.29 13.76
C GLY A 328 14.10 24.17 14.88
N VAL A 329 13.30 23.10 14.90
CA VAL A 329 12.32 22.82 15.95
C VAL A 329 12.85 21.77 16.92
N ASP A 330 13.12 22.17 18.16
CA ASP A 330 13.33 21.22 19.26
C ASP A 330 11.97 20.69 19.73
N LEU A 331 11.57 19.55 19.17
CA LEU A 331 10.32 18.86 19.54
C LEU A 331 10.41 18.30 20.97
N GLY A 332 11.59 17.87 21.43
CA GLY A 332 11.80 17.29 22.75
C GLY A 332 11.49 18.28 23.88
N ALA A 333 11.77 19.57 23.65
CA ALA A 333 11.46 20.66 24.58
C ALA A 333 9.96 21.05 24.64
N ARG A 334 9.11 20.49 23.78
CA ARG A 334 7.68 20.86 23.70
C ARG A 334 6.80 19.79 24.32
N THR A 335 5.87 20.22 25.17
CA THR A 335 4.80 19.35 25.66
C THR A 335 3.89 18.92 24.51
N PRO A 336 3.61 17.60 24.34
CA PRO A 336 2.67 17.15 23.33
C PRO A 336 1.26 17.63 23.66
N ILE A 337 0.49 18.00 22.64
CA ILE A 337 -0.93 18.31 22.79
C ILE A 337 -1.70 17.00 23.00
N ALA A 338 -2.55 16.97 24.03
CA ALA A 338 -3.49 15.88 24.31
C ALA A 338 -4.91 16.32 23.89
N PRO A 339 -5.44 15.84 22.76
CA PRO A 339 -6.78 16.19 22.31
C PRO A 339 -7.83 15.35 23.05
N ASP A 340 -9.07 15.86 23.09
CA ASP A 340 -10.20 15.04 23.50
C ASP A 340 -10.61 14.10 22.35
N LEU A 341 -10.31 12.81 22.51
CA LEU A 341 -10.69 11.74 21.57
C LEU A 341 -11.91 10.93 22.05
N SER A 342 -12.63 11.39 23.07
CA SER A 342 -13.77 10.68 23.66
C SER A 342 -14.86 10.36 22.63
N ALA A 343 -15.11 11.27 21.68
CA ALA A 343 -16.05 11.11 20.58
C ALA A 343 -15.75 9.90 19.67
N ASN A 344 -14.52 9.39 19.68
CA ASN A 344 -14.13 8.21 18.91
C ASN A 344 -14.43 6.90 19.65
N ARG A 345 -14.82 6.93 20.92
CA ARG A 345 -14.95 5.72 21.76
C ARG A 345 -16.32 5.06 21.71
N PHE A 346 -17.38 5.79 21.35
CA PHE A 346 -18.76 5.31 21.42
C PHE A 346 -19.52 5.56 20.11
N GLY A 347 -20.54 4.78 19.81
CA GLY A 347 -21.43 4.95 18.65
C GLY A 347 -21.01 4.11 17.45
N THR A 348 -22.00 3.66 16.68
CA THR A 348 -21.84 2.71 15.55
C THR A 348 -21.02 1.45 15.91
N GLY A 349 -21.07 1.00 17.17
CA GLY A 349 -20.32 -0.16 17.66
C GLY A 349 -18.86 0.09 18.00
N ARG A 350 -18.37 1.35 18.00
CA ARG A 350 -16.97 1.69 18.32
C ARG A 350 -16.54 1.20 19.71
N GLU A 351 -17.47 1.16 20.66
CA GLU A 351 -17.31 0.64 22.01
C GLU A 351 -16.85 -0.83 22.04
N LEU A 352 -17.20 -1.63 21.04
CA LEU A 352 -16.77 -3.03 20.93
C LEU A 352 -15.26 -3.17 20.60
N PHE A 353 -14.64 -2.11 20.10
CA PHE A 353 -13.26 -2.12 19.60
C PHE A 353 -12.28 -1.34 20.49
N GLU A 354 -12.71 -0.89 21.68
CA GLU A 354 -11.85 -0.09 22.56
C GLU A 354 -10.58 -0.87 22.95
N SER A 355 -10.70 -2.15 23.31
CA SER A 355 -9.55 -3.00 23.66
C SER A 355 -8.57 -3.14 22.49
N PHE A 356 -9.07 -3.38 21.27
CA PHE A 356 -8.23 -3.46 20.07
C PHE A 356 -7.50 -2.14 19.81
N ARG A 357 -8.21 -1.01 19.92
CA ARG A 357 -7.61 0.30 19.72
C ARG A 357 -6.56 0.64 20.78
N ARG A 358 -6.71 0.15 22.01
CA ARG A 358 -5.71 0.33 23.08
C ARG A 358 -4.47 -0.54 22.88
N ALA A 359 -4.63 -1.73 22.29
CA ALA A 359 -3.58 -2.71 22.08
C ALA A 359 -2.85 -2.57 20.73
N VAL A 360 -3.39 -1.78 19.80
CA VAL A 360 -2.85 -1.66 18.44
C VAL A 360 -1.42 -1.11 18.45
N GLY A 361 -0.53 -1.78 17.72
CA GLY A 361 0.83 -1.35 17.47
C GLY A 361 0.93 -0.22 16.43
N PRO A 362 2.14 0.29 16.18
CA PRO A 362 2.36 1.36 15.23
C PRO A 362 2.06 0.93 13.79
N ALA A 363 1.79 1.92 12.92
CA ALA A 363 1.52 1.66 11.51
C ALA A 363 2.71 1.01 10.78
N THR A 364 3.94 1.31 11.21
CA THR A 364 5.18 0.70 10.70
C THR A 364 5.29 -0.81 10.97
N GLU A 365 4.51 -1.35 11.91
CA GLU A 365 4.45 -2.78 12.25
C GLU A 365 3.12 -3.43 11.85
N GLY A 366 2.39 -2.76 10.96
CA GLY A 366 1.14 -3.24 10.37
C GLY A 366 -0.13 -2.89 11.16
N ALA A 367 -0.04 -2.06 12.20
CA ALA A 367 -1.18 -1.67 13.03
C ALA A 367 -1.99 -2.88 13.54
N SER A 368 -1.29 -3.92 13.98
CA SER A 368 -1.89 -5.13 14.55
C SER A 368 -2.21 -4.93 16.02
N ALA A 369 -3.30 -5.54 16.49
CA ALA A 369 -3.66 -5.60 17.91
C ALA A 369 -3.36 -6.98 18.54
N LEU A 370 -2.67 -7.87 17.81
CA LEU A 370 -2.42 -9.24 18.23
C LEU A 370 -1.08 -9.45 18.94
N TYR A 371 -0.09 -8.59 18.70
CA TYR A 371 1.28 -8.74 19.17
C TYR A 371 1.89 -7.42 19.57
#